data_AF-A0A369W115-F1
#
_entry.id   AF-A0A369W115-F1
#
_cell.length_a   1.000
_cell.length_b   1.000
_cell.length_c   1.000
_cell.angle_alpha   90.00
_cell.angle_beta   90.00
_cell.angle_gamma   90.00
#
_symmetry.space_group_name_H-M   'P 1'
#
loop_
_entity.id
_entity.type
_entity.pdbx_description
1 polymer ?
#
loop_
_entity_poly.entity_id
_entity_poly.type
_entity_poly.pdbx_seq_one_letter_code
_entity_poly.pdbx_strand_id
1 'polypeptide(L)'
;MAQYHVKNEGFLAKAFKVKGGHQVVPAGKSADVLDAKELTEAQIDAFARDKVKVIVKGKAKAEKPRDDDQPKSAAEVLDLADGNFMAFKAAASKVLGDDTPPTKDEIIAALKAKAEA
;
A
#
# COMPACT_ATOMS: atom_id res chain seq x y z
N MET A 1 5.92 8.87 21.30
CA MET A 1 5.86 7.43 20.98
C MET A 1 5.34 7.30 19.57
N ALA A 2 5.83 6.33 18.82
CA ALA A 2 5.47 6.17 17.42
C ALA A 2 4.40 5.10 17.26
N GLN A 3 3.56 5.25 16.25
CA GLN A 3 2.64 4.21 15.82
C GLN A 3 3.19 3.60 14.54
N TYR A 4 3.22 2.27 14.46
CA TYR A 4 3.67 1.56 13.27
C TYR A 4 2.60 0.60 12.78
N HIS A 5 2.31 0.62 11.48
CA HIS A 5 1.63 -0.47 10.81
C HIS A 5 2.69 -1.47 10.34
N VAL A 6 2.68 -2.67 10.91
CA VAL A 6 3.64 -3.73 10.60
C VAL A 6 2.94 -4.80 9.80
N LYS A 7 3.48 -5.13 8.62
CA LYS A 7 3.09 -6.29 7.82
C LYS A 7 4.24 -7.31 7.86
N ASN A 8 4.05 -8.40 8.59
CA ASN A 8 5.05 -9.46 8.70
C ASN A 8 4.78 -10.51 7.61
N GLU A 9 5.42 -10.37 6.45
CA GLU A 9 5.40 -11.38 5.37
C GLU A 9 6.56 -12.38 5.52
N GLY A 10 7.30 -12.30 6.63
CA GLY A 10 8.36 -13.23 6.98
C GLY A 10 7.83 -14.52 7.60
N PHE A 11 8.75 -15.47 7.79
CA PHE A 11 8.43 -16.79 8.36
C PHE A 11 8.43 -16.82 9.89
N LEU A 12 8.95 -15.78 10.54
CA LEU A 12 9.08 -15.69 11.99
C LEU A 12 8.23 -14.55 12.55
N ALA A 13 7.65 -14.75 13.73
CA ALA A 13 6.98 -13.68 14.46
C ALA A 13 8.00 -12.61 14.87
N LYS A 14 7.59 -11.33 14.81
CA LYS A 14 8.43 -10.20 15.21
C LYS A 14 7.83 -9.47 16.41
N ALA A 15 8.64 -9.22 17.42
CA ALA A 15 8.24 -8.50 18.62
C ALA A 15 8.69 -7.04 18.55
N PHE A 16 7.77 -6.12 18.80
CA PHE A 16 7.99 -4.68 18.84
C PHE A 16 7.88 -4.21 20.28
N LYS A 17 8.85 -3.41 20.72
CA LYS A 17 8.83 -2.83 22.07
C LYS A 17 7.84 -1.68 22.11
N VAL A 18 6.84 -1.79 23.00
CA VAL A 18 5.77 -0.80 23.20
C VAL A 18 5.73 -0.34 24.65
N LYS A 19 5.04 0.76 24.94
CA LYS A 19 4.81 1.16 26.33
C LYS A 19 4.01 0.09 27.05
N GLY A 20 4.57 -0.42 28.15
CA GLY A 20 3.96 -1.49 28.94
C GLY A 20 4.30 -2.91 28.50
N GLY A 21 5.17 -3.12 27.49
CA GLY A 21 5.67 -4.45 27.16
C GLY A 21 6.15 -4.64 25.74
N HIS A 22 5.77 -5.76 25.14
CA HIS A 22 6.10 -6.10 23.75
C HIS A 22 4.82 -6.49 23.02
N GLN A 23 4.66 -5.98 21.81
CA GLN A 23 3.60 -6.39 20.90
C GLN A 23 4.19 -7.31 19.84
N VAL A 24 3.63 -8.51 19.72
CA VAL A 24 4.10 -9.52 18.76
C VAL A 24 3.23 -9.49 17.52
N VAL A 25 3.87 -9.42 16.35
CA VAL A 25 3.23 -9.53 15.05
C VAL A 25 3.54 -10.92 14.47
N PRO A 26 2.55 -11.82 14.40
CA PRO A 26 2.74 -13.17 13.86
C PRO A 26 3.20 -13.17 12.40
N ALA A 27 3.89 -14.24 12.00
CA ALA A 27 4.25 -14.48 10.60
C ALA A 27 2.99 -14.53 9.72
N GLY A 28 3.08 -13.92 8.53
CA GLY A 28 1.97 -13.81 7.58
C GLY A 28 0.84 -12.85 7.98
N LYS A 29 0.95 -12.13 9.10
CA LYS A 29 -0.10 -11.20 9.57
C LYS A 29 0.36 -9.75 9.59
N SER A 30 -0.61 -8.86 9.56
CA SER A 30 -0.43 -7.43 9.79
C SER A 30 -0.98 -7.04 11.16
N ALA A 31 -0.31 -6.10 11.83
CA ALA A 31 -0.80 -5.52 13.07
C ALA A 31 -0.40 -4.05 13.19
N ASP A 32 -1.27 -3.26 13.83
CA ASP A 32 -0.96 -1.90 14.24
C ASP A 32 -0.31 -1.93 15.62
N VAL A 33 0.96 -1.55 15.65
CA VAL A 33 1.75 -1.41 16.86
C VAL A 33 1.59 0.02 17.38
N LEU A 34 0.84 0.17 18.47
CA LEU A 34 0.60 1.45 19.14
C LEU A 34 1.69 1.70 20.19
N ASP A 35 1.99 2.98 20.45
CA ASP A 35 2.91 3.38 21.52
C ASP A 35 4.29 2.69 21.48
N ALA A 36 4.80 2.43 20.28
CA ALA A 36 6.07 1.79 20.06
C ALA A 36 7.25 2.71 20.35
N LYS A 37 8.37 2.08 20.75
CA LYS A 37 9.67 2.74 20.76
C LYS A 37 10.04 3.12 19.33
N GLU A 38 10.60 4.32 19.16
CA GLU A 38 11.07 4.78 17.86
C GLU A 38 12.13 3.84 17.30
N LEU A 39 11.84 3.29 16.13
CA LEU A 39 12.74 2.46 15.35
C LEU A 39 13.62 3.36 14.49
N THR A 40 14.91 3.04 14.44
CA THR A 40 15.84 3.69 13.51
C THR A 40 15.65 3.16 12.09
N GLU A 41 16.08 3.91 11.08
CA GLU A 41 16.02 3.48 9.68
C GLU A 41 16.73 2.14 9.47
N ALA A 42 17.90 1.94 10.10
CA ALA A 42 18.63 0.68 10.06
C ALA A 42 17.82 -0.51 10.60
N GLN A 43 16.98 -0.29 11.62
CA GLN A 43 16.09 -1.33 12.14
C GLN A 43 14.95 -1.63 11.16
N ILE A 44 14.38 -0.59 10.56
CA ILE A 44 13.32 -0.73 9.54
C ILE A 44 13.86 -1.50 8.32
N ASP A 45 15.08 -1.22 7.88
CA ASP A 45 15.74 -1.94 6.79
C ASP A 45 16.04 -3.40 7.14
N ALA A 46 16.47 -3.67 8.39
CA ALA A 46 16.66 -5.04 8.86
C ALA A 46 15.33 -5.83 8.83
N PHE A 47 14.22 -5.21 9.26
CA PHE A 47 12.89 -5.80 9.14
C PHE A 47 12.52 -6.04 7.66
N ALA A 48 12.81 -5.10 6.76
CA ALA A 48 12.50 -5.25 5.33
C ALA A 48 13.25 -6.45 4.71
N ARG A 49 14.51 -6.70 5.10
CA ARG A 49 15.28 -7.89 4.68
C ARG A 49 14.65 -9.19 5.15
N ASP A 50 14.02 -9.18 6.31
CA ASP A 50 13.26 -10.31 6.87
C ASP A 50 11.82 -10.41 6.33
N LYS A 51 11.50 -9.70 5.24
CA LYS A 51 10.15 -9.58 4.67
C LYS A 51 9.11 -8.98 5.63
N VAL A 52 9.55 -8.12 6.55
CA VAL A 52 8.68 -7.42 7.50
C VAL A 52 8.64 -5.95 7.12
N LYS A 53 7.50 -5.47 6.63
CA LYS A 53 7.31 -4.06 6.25
C LYS A 53 6.80 -3.28 7.45
N VAL A 54 7.56 -2.29 7.90
CA VAL A 54 7.19 -1.40 9.02
C VAL A 54 6.89 -0.01 8.46
N ILE A 55 5.68 0.49 8.69
CA ILE A 55 5.20 1.77 8.15
C ILE A 55 4.81 2.66 9.32
N VAL A 56 5.35 3.88 9.39
CA VAL A 56 5.05 4.79 10.51
C VAL A 56 3.67 5.44 10.31
N LYS A 57 2.69 5.09 11.14
CA LYS A 57 1.40 5.79 11.18
C LYS A 57 1.60 7.12 11.93
N GLY A 58 1.53 8.23 11.20
CA GLY A 58 1.67 9.59 11.75
C GLY A 58 2.74 10.47 11.08
N LYS A 59 3.67 9.89 10.32
CA LYS A 59 4.45 10.67 9.32
C LYS A 59 3.76 10.52 7.97
N ALA A 60 2.91 11.49 7.62
CA ALA A 60 2.57 11.73 6.23
C ALA A 60 3.84 12.16 5.49
N LYS A 61 4.44 11.22 4.74
CA LYS A 61 5.34 11.41 3.58
C LYS A 61 5.79 10.02 3.15
N ALA A 62 5.29 9.48 2.04
CA ALA A 62 5.64 9.79 0.65
C ALA A 62 6.42 8.59 0.10
N GLU A 63 5.80 7.96 -0.90
CA GLU A 63 6.38 7.12 -1.95
C GLU A 63 7.40 6.04 -1.57
N LYS A 64 6.95 4.78 -1.63
CA LYS A 64 7.41 3.82 -2.65
C LYS A 64 6.20 2.98 -3.09
N PRO A 65 6.00 2.76 -4.40
CA PRO A 65 4.79 2.13 -4.90
C PRO A 65 4.74 0.68 -4.41
N ARG A 66 3.64 0.38 -3.73
CA ARG A 66 3.17 -0.98 -3.59
C ARG A 66 2.71 -1.42 -4.98
N ASP A 67 3.55 -2.17 -5.68
CA ASP A 67 3.04 -3.26 -6.51
C ASP A 67 2.18 -4.15 -5.60
N ASP A 68 0.88 -3.89 -5.64
CA ASP A 68 -0.13 -4.87 -6.09
C ASP A 68 -1.55 -4.49 -5.65
N ASP A 69 -1.73 -3.63 -4.65
CA ASP A 69 -3.09 -3.44 -4.13
C ASP A 69 -3.31 -2.09 -3.42
N GLN A 70 -2.96 -1.00 -4.11
CA GLN A 70 -3.46 0.32 -3.76
C GLN A 70 -4.37 0.78 -4.92
N PRO A 71 -5.57 1.34 -4.63
CA PRO A 71 -6.42 1.86 -5.69
C PRO A 71 -5.63 2.96 -6.41
N LYS A 72 -5.14 2.65 -7.61
CA LYS A 72 -4.50 3.62 -8.50
C LYS A 72 -5.52 4.73 -8.71
N SER A 73 -5.12 5.97 -8.46
CA SER A 73 -6.03 7.11 -8.72
C SER A 73 -6.33 7.19 -10.21
N ALA A 74 -7.45 7.81 -10.62
CA ALA A 74 -7.84 7.86 -12.03
C ALA A 74 -6.72 8.39 -12.95
N ALA A 75 -5.92 9.36 -12.48
CA ALA A 75 -4.72 9.85 -13.17
C ALA A 75 -3.63 8.78 -13.36
N GLU A 76 -3.28 8.02 -12.32
CA GLU A 76 -2.28 6.94 -12.43
C GLU A 76 -2.78 5.78 -13.30
N VAL A 77 -4.10 5.54 -13.35
CA VAL A 77 -4.67 4.57 -14.29
C VAL A 77 -4.57 5.09 -15.72
N LEU A 78 -4.79 6.39 -15.96
CA LEU A 78 -4.60 7.00 -17.28
C LEU A 78 -3.17 6.86 -17.79
N ASP A 79 -2.15 6.99 -16.93
CA ASP A 79 -0.74 6.76 -17.33
C ASP A 79 -0.47 5.30 -17.76
N LEU A 80 -1.26 4.34 -17.28
CA LEU A 80 -1.18 2.93 -17.71
C LEU A 80 -1.87 2.68 -19.05
N ALA A 81 -2.62 3.66 -19.57
CA ALA A 81 -3.29 3.51 -20.86
C ALA A 81 -2.30 3.25 -21.99
N ASP A 82 -1.10 3.81 -21.95
CA ASP A 82 -0.06 3.59 -22.97
C ASP A 82 0.58 2.19 -22.90
N GLY A 83 0.33 1.45 -21.83
CA GLY A 83 0.84 0.09 -21.61
C GLY A 83 -0.13 -1.02 -22.00
N ASN A 84 -0.08 -2.12 -21.25
CA ASN A 84 -0.92 -3.29 -21.47
C ASN A 84 -2.40 -3.01 -21.20
N PHE A 85 -3.24 -3.09 -22.22
CA PHE A 85 -4.67 -2.78 -22.13
C PHE A 85 -5.43 -3.63 -21.09
N MET A 86 -5.08 -4.91 -20.91
CA MET A 86 -5.74 -5.76 -19.90
C MET A 86 -5.44 -5.28 -18.47
N ALA A 87 -4.21 -4.83 -18.20
CA ALA A 87 -3.84 -4.27 -16.90
C ALA A 87 -4.50 -2.90 -16.67
N PHE A 88 -4.56 -2.07 -17.72
CA PHE A 88 -5.26 -0.79 -17.71
C PHE A 88 -6.76 -0.98 -17.43
N LYS A 89 -7.43 -1.90 -18.13
CA LYS A 89 -8.85 -2.21 -17.93
C LYS A 89 -9.13 -2.73 -16.52
N ALA A 90 -8.29 -3.63 -15.99
CA ALA A 90 -8.45 -4.13 -14.63
C ALA A 90 -8.29 -3.01 -13.58
N ALA A 91 -7.32 -2.11 -13.79
CA ALA A 91 -7.12 -0.95 -12.92
C ALA A 91 -8.28 0.05 -13.05
N ALA A 92 -8.78 0.28 -14.26
CA ALA A 92 -9.94 1.13 -14.51
C ALA A 92 -11.21 0.56 -13.89
N SER A 93 -11.44 -0.76 -13.94
CA SER A 93 -12.54 -1.42 -13.24
C SER A 93 -12.53 -1.22 -11.74
N LYS A 94 -11.35 -1.12 -11.11
CA LYS A 94 -11.25 -0.79 -9.68
C LYS A 94 -11.66 0.67 -9.39
N VAL A 95 -11.52 1.57 -10.36
CA VAL A 95 -11.81 3.01 -10.21
C VAL A 95 -13.24 3.34 -10.64
N LEU A 96 -13.66 2.90 -11.83
CA LEU A 96 -14.97 3.15 -12.42
C LEU A 96 -16.04 2.18 -11.91
N GLY A 97 -15.66 0.99 -11.43
CA GLY A 97 -16.61 -0.01 -10.96
C GLY A 97 -17.39 -0.66 -12.10
N ASP A 98 -18.66 -0.94 -11.89
CA ASP A 98 -19.55 -1.55 -12.88
C ASP A 98 -19.80 -0.68 -14.12
N ASP A 99 -19.54 0.63 -14.05
CA ASP A 99 -19.65 1.58 -15.16
C ASP A 99 -18.42 1.59 -16.09
N THR A 100 -17.57 0.56 -16.01
CA THR A 100 -16.36 0.49 -16.86
C THR A 100 -16.73 0.09 -18.29
N PRO A 101 -16.53 0.96 -19.29
CA PRO A 101 -16.86 0.64 -20.66
C PRO A 101 -15.91 -0.43 -21.25
N PRO A 102 -16.30 -1.10 -22.35
CA PRO A 102 -15.52 -2.20 -22.91
C PRO A 102 -14.31 -1.75 -23.72
N THR A 103 -14.31 -0.52 -24.26
CA THR A 103 -13.27 -0.01 -25.16
C THR A 103 -12.29 0.92 -24.47
N LYS A 104 -11.05 0.97 -24.98
CA LYS A 104 -9.96 1.74 -24.38
C LYS A 104 -10.25 3.24 -24.32
N ASP A 105 -10.71 3.81 -25.42
CA ASP A 105 -10.98 5.24 -25.54
C ASP A 105 -12.11 5.69 -24.60
N GLU A 106 -13.16 4.88 -24.47
CA GLU A 106 -14.25 5.15 -23.54
C GLU A 106 -13.79 5.05 -22.08
N ILE A 107 -12.92 4.09 -21.75
CA ILE A 107 -12.35 3.96 -20.40
C ILE A 107 -11.50 5.19 -20.07
N ILE A 108 -10.68 5.66 -21.02
CA ILE A 108 -9.86 6.88 -20.86
C ILE A 108 -10.76 8.10 -20.62
N ALA A 109 -11.83 8.25 -21.40
CA ALA A 109 -12.77 9.35 -21.24
C ALA A 109 -13.48 9.32 -19.87
N ALA A 110 -13.95 8.14 -19.45
CA ALA A 110 -14.60 7.95 -18.15
C ALA A 110 -13.63 8.21 -16.98
N LEU A 111 -12.39 7.75 -17.08
CA LEU A 111 -11.36 8.03 -16.09
C LEU A 111 -11.00 9.52 -16.03
N LYS A 112 -10.88 10.21 -17.17
CA LYS A 112 -10.68 11.67 -17.21
C LYS A 112 -11.83 12.40 -16.54
N ALA A 113 -13.07 12.07 -16.87
CA ALA A 113 -14.26 12.66 -16.27
C ALA A 113 -14.29 12.46 -14.74
N LYS A 114 -13.85 11.29 -14.26
CA LYS A 114 -13.76 11.00 -12.82
C LYS A 114 -12.53 11.61 -12.14
N ALA A 115 -11.48 11.94 -12.89
CA ALA A 115 -10.31 12.65 -12.38
C ALA A 115 -10.54 14.16 -12.25
N GLU A 116 -11.42 14.73 -13.08
CA GLU A 116 -11.81 16.15 -13.06
C GLU A 116 -13.02 16.47 -12.15
N ALA A 117 -13.72 15.43 -11.64
CA ALA A 117 -14.87 15.56 -10.74
C ALA A 117 -14.48 15.52 -9.26
#